data_AF-A0A2S9PPC5-F1
#
_entry.id   AF-A0A2S9PPC5-F1
#
_cell.length_a   1.000
_cell.length_b   1.000
_cell.length_c   1.000
_cell.angle_alpha   90.00
_cell.angle_beta   90.00
_cell.angle_gamma   90.00
#
_symmetry.space_group_name_H-M   'P 1'
#
loop_
_entity.id
_entity.type
_entity.pdbx_description
1 polymer ?
#
loop_
_entity_poly.entity_id
_entity_poly.type
_entity_poly.pdbx_seq_one_letter_code
_entity_poly.pdbx_strand_id
1 'polypeptide(L)' 'RPDTGATLTPGAAARLALLTALSPHQTTDDDLTAFRAAHPGDRALVELASWAALTAAVRIGARLTAPAPTR' A
#
# COMPACT_ATOMS: atom_id res chain seq x y z
N ARG A 1 -1.11 -29.65 -18.44
CA ARG A 1 -1.18 -28.94 -17.14
C ARG A 1 -1.22 -27.46 -17.46
N PRO A 2 -2.35 -26.74 -17.34
CA PRO A 2 -2.34 -25.32 -17.59
C PRO A 2 -1.66 -24.63 -16.40
N ASP A 3 -0.54 -23.96 -16.66
CA ASP A 3 0.09 -23.05 -15.73
C ASP A 3 -0.77 -21.77 -15.72
N THR A 4 -1.86 -21.79 -14.94
CA THR A 4 -2.67 -20.59 -14.72
C THR A 4 -1.75 -19.56 -14.09
N GLY A 5 -1.44 -18.49 -14.82
CA GLY A 5 -0.89 -17.27 -14.26
C GLY A 5 -1.85 -16.79 -13.18
N ALA A 6 -1.64 -17.25 -11.95
CA ALA A 6 -2.31 -16.72 -10.79
C ALA A 6 -1.89 -15.26 -10.73
N THR A 7 -2.80 -14.37 -11.12
CA THR A 7 -2.72 -12.97 -10.74
C THR A 7 -2.35 -12.99 -9.26
N LEU A 8 -1.14 -12.53 -8.92
CA LEU A 8 -0.72 -12.37 -7.54
C LEU A 8 -1.56 -11.21 -6.99
N THR A 9 -2.82 -11.50 -6.68
CA THR A 9 -3.72 -10.52 -6.11
C THR A 9 -3.16 -10.23 -4.73
N PRO A 10 -2.67 -9.01 -4.45
CA PRO A 10 -2.21 -8.68 -3.12
C PRO A 10 -3.37 -8.90 -2.15
N GLY A 11 -3.10 -9.52 -0.99
CA GLY A 11 -4.10 -9.63 0.08
C GLY A 11 -4.62 -8.24 0.49
N ALA A 12 -5.81 -8.18 1.10
CA ALA A 12 -6.50 -6.91 1.39
C ALA A 12 -5.61 -5.87 2.10
N ALA A 13 -4.77 -6.30 3.05
CA ALA A 13 -3.80 -5.43 3.73
C ALA A 13 -2.74 -4.85 2.77
N ALA A 14 -2.18 -5.66 1.88
CA ALA A 14 -1.19 -5.21 0.91
C ALA A 14 -1.82 -4.28 -0.13
N ARG A 15 -3.03 -4.57 -0.61
CA ARG A 15 -3.78 -3.70 -1.51
C ARG A 15 -4.05 -2.34 -0.85
N LEU A 16 -4.58 -2.33 0.37
CA LEU A 16 -4.90 -1.10 1.10
C LEU A 16 -3.64 -0.27 1.41
N ALA A 17 -2.52 -0.90 1.74
CA ALA A 17 -1.24 -0.21 1.91
C ALA A 17 -0.77 0.46 0.62
N LEU A 18 -0.88 -0.22 -0.53
CA LEU A 18 -0.50 0.35 -1.83
C LEU A 18 -1.41 1.51 -2.24
N LEU A 19 -2.72 1.38 -2.06
CA LEU A 19 -3.67 2.49 -2.29
C LEU A 19 -3.35 3.67 -1.40
N THR A 20 -3.14 3.46 -0.09
CA THR A 20 -2.76 4.53 0.84
C THR A 20 -1.45 5.22 0.42
N ALA A 21 -0.45 4.46 0.01
CA ALA A 21 0.87 4.97 -0.33
C ALA A 21 0.92 5.73 -1.68
N LEU A 22 0.17 5.27 -2.68
CA LEU A 22 0.35 5.70 -4.08
C LEU A 22 -0.89 6.34 -4.71
N SER A 23 -2.08 6.07 -4.17
CA SER A 23 -3.35 6.53 -4.73
C SER A 23 -4.42 6.66 -3.64
N PRO A 24 -4.19 7.46 -2.58
CA PRO A 24 -5.09 7.51 -1.42
C PRO A 24 -6.52 7.93 -1.82
N HIS A 25 -6.65 8.74 -2.87
CA HIS A 25 -7.92 9.17 -3.47
C HIS A 25 -8.74 8.03 -4.13
N GLN A 26 -8.15 6.87 -4.36
CA GLN A 26 -8.82 5.68 -4.91
C GLN A 26 -9.25 4.68 -3.83
N THR A 27 -8.96 4.95 -2.56
CA THR A 27 -9.39 4.09 -1.46
C THR A 27 -10.91 4.13 -1.33
N THR A 28 -11.56 2.97 -1.33
CA THR A 28 -13.03 2.87 -1.19
C THR A 28 -13.43 2.13 0.09
N ASP A 29 -14.72 2.20 0.43
CA ASP A 29 -15.29 1.45 1.56
C ASP A 29 -15.17 -0.07 1.38
N ASP A 30 -15.09 -0.56 0.14
CA ASP A 30 -14.87 -1.98 -0.14
C ASP A 30 -13.47 -2.42 0.28
N ASP A 31 -12.44 -1.58 0.05
CA ASP A 31 -11.08 -1.87 0.48
C ASP A 31 -10.99 -1.91 2.02
N LEU A 32 -11.70 -1.01 2.70
CA LEU A 32 -11.79 -0.99 4.17
C LEU A 32 -12.53 -2.23 4.70
N THR A 33 -13.64 -2.61 4.07
CA THR A 33 -14.44 -3.78 4.45
C THR A 33 -13.63 -5.07 4.27
N ALA A 34 -12.94 -5.22 3.14
CA ALA A 34 -12.07 -6.36 2.86
C ALA A 34 -10.91 -6.46 3.87
N PHE A 35 -10.33 -5.33 4.29
CA PHE A 35 -9.30 -5.33 5.32
C PHE A 35 -9.86 -5.72 6.70
N ARG A 36 -11.01 -5.16 7.08
CA ARG A 36 -11.68 -5.41 8.36
C ARG A 36 -12.14 -6.85 8.53
N ALA A 37 -12.44 -7.56 7.44
CA ALA A 37 -12.77 -8.98 7.48
C ALA A 37 -11.64 -9.83 8.09
N ALA A 38 -10.38 -9.42 7.94
CA ALA A 38 -9.22 -10.06 8.56
C ALA A 38 -8.71 -9.34 9.82
N HIS A 39 -8.93 -8.03 9.93
CA HIS A 39 -8.45 -7.18 11.03
C HIS A 39 -9.56 -6.24 11.54
N PRO A 40 -10.45 -6.70 12.43
CA PRO A 40 -11.69 -6.00 12.76
C PRO A 40 -11.51 -4.65 13.48
N GLY A 41 -10.32 -4.33 14.00
CA GLY A 41 -10.06 -3.12 14.77
C GLY A 41 -9.47 -1.96 13.97
N ASP A 42 -9.95 -0.74 14.25
CA ASP A 42 -9.45 0.52 13.67
C ASP A 42 -7.97 0.76 13.94
N ARG A 43 -7.46 0.24 15.06
CA ARG A 43 -6.04 0.35 15.41
C ARG A 43 -5.15 -0.21 14.30
N ALA A 44 -5.44 -1.41 13.82
CA ALA A 44 -4.65 -2.05 12.76
C ALA A 44 -4.74 -1.26 11.44
N LEU A 45 -5.90 -0.67 11.16
CA LEU A 45 -6.11 0.19 10.00
C LEU A 45 -5.26 1.46 10.06
N VAL A 46 -5.26 2.16 11.20
CA VAL A 46 -4.47 3.39 11.43
C VAL A 46 -2.98 3.08 11.40
N GLU A 47 -2.55 1.98 12.03
CA GLU A 47 -1.15 1.54 12.00
C GLU A 47 -0.68 1.24 10.57
N LEU A 48 -1.47 0.51 9.79
CA LEU A 48 -1.18 0.22 8.38
C LEU A 48 -1.08 1.50 7.55
N ALA A 49 -2.06 2.40 7.68
CA ALA A 49 -2.08 3.65 6.92
C ALA A 49 -0.89 4.54 7.26
N SER A 50 -0.57 4.67 8.55
CA SER A 50 0.58 5.44 9.05
C SER A 50 1.89 4.88 8.53
N TRP A 51 2.07 3.55 8.59
CA TRP A 51 3.26 2.89 8.05
C TRP A 51 3.39 3.05 6.54
N ALA A 52 2.31 2.88 5.79
CA ALA A 52 2.30 3.02 4.33
C ALA A 52 2.67 4.44 3.89
N ALA A 53 2.06 5.46 4.51
CA ALA A 53 2.35 6.85 4.23
C ALA A 53 3.80 7.23 4.57
N LEU A 54 4.29 6.82 5.76
CA LEU A 54 5.68 7.06 6.16
C LEU A 54 6.67 6.40 5.19
N THR A 55 6.41 5.14 4.81
CA THR A 55 7.25 4.40 3.86
C THR A 55 7.28 5.09 2.49
N ALA A 56 6.13 5.58 2.01
CA ALA A 56 6.06 6.34 0.76
C ALA A 56 6.88 7.64 0.85
N ALA A 57 6.71 8.40 1.93
CA ALA A 57 7.45 9.65 2.15
C ALA A 57 8.98 9.43 2.20
N VAL A 58 9.45 8.43 2.96
CA VAL A 58 10.88 8.10 3.03
C VAL A 58 11.44 7.69 1.66
N ARG A 59 10.72 6.84 0.91
CA ARG A 59 11.17 6.37 -0.40
C ARG A 59 11.19 7.48 -1.45
N ILE A 60 10.19 8.35 -1.46
CA ILE A 60 10.13 9.48 -2.38
C ILE A 60 11.20 10.51 -2.01
N GLY A 61 11.32 10.85 -0.72
CA GLY A 61 12.35 11.77 -0.22
C GLY A 61 13.76 11.33 -0.58
N ALA A 62 14.08 10.04 -0.43
CA ALA A 62 15.37 9.49 -0.82
C ALA A 62 15.71 9.70 -2.32
N ARG A 63 14.71 9.71 -3.20
CA ARG A 63 14.91 9.97 -4.64
C ARG A 63 15.08 11.44 -4.95
N LEU A 64 14.49 12.34 -4.15
CA LEU A 64 14.60 13.78 -4.33
C LEU A 64 15.96 14.33 -3.89
N THR A 65 16.61 13.68 -2.92
CA THR A 65 17.93 14.08 -2.39
C THR A 65 19.10 13.35 -3.07
N ALA A 66 18.83 12.39 -3.97
CA ALA A 66 19.89 11.72 -4.71
C ALA A 66 20.61 12.72 -5.65
N PRO A 67 21.96 12.83 -5.59
CA PRO A 67 22.68 13.74 -6.46
C PRO A 67 22.40 13.38 -7.93
N ALA A 68 22.19 14.40 -8.76
CA ALA A 68 22.01 14.20 -10.19
C ALA A 68 23.21 13.42 -10.73
N PRO A 69 23.01 12.37 -11.55
CA PRO A 69 24.11 11.63 -12.11
C PRO A 69 25.01 12.60 -12.88
N THR A 70 26.27 12.73 -12.47
CA THR A 70 27.30 13.45 -13.22
C THR A 70 27.42 12.79 -14.58
N ARG A 71 26.98 13.52 -15.61
CA ARG A 71 27.09 13.13 -17.01
C ARG A 71 28.42 13.60 -17.58
#